data_AF-A0A0P0NH00-F1
#
_entry.id   AF-A0A0P0NH00-F1
#
_cell.length_a   1.000
_cell.length_b   1.000
_cell.length_c   1.000
_cell.angle_alpha   90.00
_cell.angle_beta   90.00
_cell.angle_gamma   90.00
#
_symmetry.space_group_name_H-M   'P 1'
#
loop_
_entity.id
_entity.type
_entity.pdbx_description
1 polymer ?
#
loop_
_entity_poly.entity_id
_entity_poly.type
_entity_poly.pdbx_seq_one_letter_code
_entity_poly.pdbx_strand_id
1 'polypeptide(L)'
;MEKEAFNIRVGYGKKEVTLTILKEKDYYKVIYFGGIMGAVRHDRNEWVLMKTTEIPAGDLPIYTPELKGERLEIVFDERTARAIGKEIEHIID
;
A
#
# COMPACT_ATOMS: atom_id res chain seq x y z
N MET A 1 -7.29 19.25 4.58
CA MET A 1 -7.82 18.10 3.84
C MET A 1 -7.93 16.97 4.83
N GLU A 2 -9.13 16.39 4.98
CA GLU A 2 -9.30 15.16 5.77
C GLU A 2 -8.60 14.01 5.05
N LYS A 3 -7.85 13.22 5.81
CA LYS A 3 -7.26 11.98 5.30
C LYS A 3 -8.32 10.90 5.36
N GLU A 4 -8.62 10.29 4.23
CA GLU A 4 -9.57 9.19 4.15
C GLU A 4 -8.82 7.86 4.10
N ALA A 5 -9.28 6.91 4.90
CA ALA A 5 -8.71 5.57 4.96
C ALA A 5 -9.75 4.53 4.59
N PHE A 6 -9.35 3.56 3.80
CA PHE A 6 -10.18 2.42 3.39
C PHE A 6 -9.34 1.16 3.29
N ASN A 7 -10.00 0.00 3.25
CA ASN A 7 -9.31 -1.28 3.13
C ASN A 7 -9.51 -1.86 1.73
N ILE A 8 -8.45 -2.43 1.18
CA ILE A 8 -8.49 -3.26 -0.03
C ILE A 8 -8.09 -4.69 0.30
N ARG A 9 -8.49 -5.61 -0.59
CA ARG A 9 -8.04 -7.00 -0.56
C ARG A 9 -7.24 -7.28 -1.81
N VAL A 10 -6.01 -7.75 -1.64
CA VAL A 10 -5.10 -8.03 -2.75
C VAL A 10 -4.72 -9.50 -2.72
N GLY A 11 -4.82 -10.16 -3.88
CA GLY A 11 -4.33 -11.52 -4.04
C GLY A 11 -2.80 -11.58 -3.98
N TYR A 12 -2.25 -12.49 -3.17
CA TYR A 12 -0.82 -12.75 -3.07
C TYR A 12 -0.55 -14.27 -3.11
N GLY A 13 -0.22 -14.76 -4.30
CA GLY A 13 -0.07 -16.20 -4.56
C GLY A 13 -1.41 -16.92 -4.39
N LYS A 14 -1.48 -17.86 -3.43
CA LYS A 14 -2.72 -18.59 -3.07
C LYS A 14 -3.48 -17.96 -1.90
N LYS A 15 -3.01 -16.83 -1.39
CA LYS A 15 -3.56 -16.13 -0.23
C LYS A 15 -4.14 -14.79 -0.65
N GLU A 16 -4.96 -14.22 0.21
CA GLU A 16 -5.45 -12.84 0.12
C GLU A 16 -4.90 -12.06 1.32
N VAL A 17 -4.50 -10.81 1.10
CA VAL A 17 -4.10 -9.89 2.16
C VAL A 17 -5.04 -8.70 2.19
N THR A 18 -5.43 -8.29 3.40
CA THR A 18 -6.08 -6.99 3.62
C THR A 18 -5.03 -5.92 3.88
N LEU A 19 -5.08 -4.83 3.11
CA LEU A 19 -4.22 -3.67 3.25
C LEU A 19 -5.09 -2.45 3.59
N THR A 20 -4.58 -1.60 4.47
CA THR A 20 -5.19 -0.29 4.72
C THR A 20 -4.54 0.73 3.81
N ILE A 21 -5.37 1.47 3.08
CA ILE A 21 -4.97 2.52 2.17
C ILE A 21 -5.32 3.85 2.80
N LEU A 22 -4.32 4.71 2.97
CA LEU A 22 -4.51 6.09 3.43
C LEU A 22 -4.29 7.03 2.25
N LYS A 23 -5.37 7.73 1.85
CA LYS A 23 -5.33 8.71 0.77
C LYS A 23 -4.60 9.96 1.22
N GLU A 24 -3.58 10.33 0.45
CA GLU A 24 -2.90 11.62 0.55
C GLU A 24 -3.26 12.47 -0.69
N LYS A 25 -2.62 13.62 -0.89
CA LYS A 25 -3.03 14.58 -1.93
C LYS A 25 -2.91 14.03 -3.36
N ASP A 26 -1.83 13.32 -3.63
CA ASP A 26 -1.40 12.88 -4.97
C ASP A 26 -0.90 11.42 -4.99
N TYR A 27 -1.02 10.73 -3.86
CA TYR A 27 -0.62 9.34 -3.70
C TYR A 27 -1.41 8.66 -2.58
N TYR A 28 -1.19 7.35 -2.44
CA TYR A 28 -1.84 6.52 -1.45
C TYR A 28 -0.78 5.77 -0.65
N LYS A 29 -0.77 5.94 0.67
CA LYS A 29 0.07 5.12 1.54
C LYS A 29 -0.56 3.75 1.70
N VAL A 30 0.29 2.73 1.62
CA VAL A 30 -0.08 1.32 1.81
C VAL A 30 0.39 0.92 3.20
N ILE A 31 -0.56 0.54 4.04
CA ILE A 31 -0.33 0.18 5.44
C ILE A 31 -0.69 -1.28 5.64
N TYR A 32 0.17 -2.00 6.36
CA TYR A 32 -0.02 -3.39 6.73
C TYR A 32 0.42 -3.61 8.16
N PHE A 33 -0.47 -4.20 8.97
CA PHE A 33 -0.26 -4.36 10.42
C PHE A 33 0.20 -3.06 11.13
N GLY A 34 -0.38 -1.92 10.76
CA GLY A 34 -0.07 -0.62 11.36
C GLY A 34 1.29 -0.01 10.95
N GLY A 35 2.04 -0.65 10.04
CA GLY A 35 3.26 -0.10 9.47
C GLY A 35 3.09 0.33 8.02
N ILE A 36 3.75 1.40 7.61
CA ILE A 36 3.81 1.85 6.22
C ILE A 36 4.72 0.91 5.43
N MET A 37 4.14 0.13 4.52
CA MET A 37 4.91 -0.67 3.57
C MET A 37 5.52 0.20 2.46
N GLY A 38 4.81 1.26 2.08
CA GLY A 38 5.26 2.28 1.15
C GLY A 38 4.06 3.04 0.59
N ALA A 39 4.14 3.50 -0.65
CA ALA A 39 3.07 4.24 -1.30
C ALA A 39 3.02 3.94 -2.79
N VAL A 40 1.82 4.10 -3.35
CA VAL A 40 1.58 4.07 -4.79
C VAL A 40 1.01 5.40 -5.25
N ARG A 41 1.33 5.79 -6.49
CA ARG A 41 0.70 6.93 -7.16
C ARG A 41 0.30 6.54 -8.57
N HIS A 42 -0.75 7.17 -9.08
CA HIS A 42 -1.15 7.02 -10.47
C HIS A 42 -0.42 8.06 -11.31
N ASP A 43 0.41 7.62 -12.26
CA ASP A 43 1.20 8.47 -13.15
C ASP A 43 1.02 8.00 -14.61
N ARG A 44 0.57 8.89 -15.49
CA ARG A 44 0.40 8.63 -16.94
C ARG A 44 -0.31 7.31 -17.29
N ASN A 45 -1.42 7.02 -16.62
CA ASN A 45 -2.24 5.81 -16.76
C ASN A 45 -1.62 4.53 -16.19
N GLU A 46 -0.61 4.64 -15.33
CA GLU A 46 -0.03 3.50 -14.63
C GLU A 46 0.09 3.76 -13.13
N TRP A 47 -0.11 2.71 -12.34
CA TRP A 47 0.19 2.72 -10.91
C TRP A 47 1.66 2.38 -10.69
N VAL A 48 2.39 3.30 -10.09
CA VAL A 48 3.83 3.18 -9.84
C VAL A 48 4.14 3.18 -8.35
N LEU A 49 5.17 2.43 -7.99
CA LEU A 49 5.71 2.44 -6.63
C LEU A 49 6.45 3.75 -6.35
N MET A 50 6.22 4.33 -5.18
CA MET A 50 7.02 5.47 -4.68
C MET A 50 8.18 4.96 -3.83
N LYS A 51 9.32 5.66 -3.86
CA LYS A 51 10.45 5.31 -2.99
C LYS A 51 10.07 5.65 -1.55
N THR A 52 10.43 4.78 -0.61
CA THR A 52 10.15 4.99 0.82
C THR A 52 10.73 6.30 1.37
N THR A 53 11.84 6.79 0.79
CA THR A 53 12.44 8.09 1.12
C THR A 53 11.58 9.30 0.73
N GLU A 54 10.66 9.12 -0.21
CA GLU A 54 9.76 10.17 -0.71
C GLU A 54 8.44 10.21 0.09
N ILE A 55 8.25 9.28 1.03
CA ILE A 55 7.02 9.13 1.80
C ILE A 55 7.24 9.78 3.17
N PRO A 56 6.53 10.87 3.50
CA PRO A 56 6.49 11.37 4.87
C PRO A 56 5.86 10.29 5.76
N ALA A 57 6.66 9.66 6.61
CA ALA A 57 6.19 8.62 7.52
C ALA A 57 5.05 9.13 8.42
N GLY A 58 5.11 10.41 8.82
CA GLY A 58 4.17 10.95 9.80
C GLY A 58 4.30 10.19 11.12
N ASP A 59 3.17 9.75 11.67
CA ASP A 59 3.11 9.07 12.97
C ASP A 59 3.23 7.55 12.90
N LEU A 60 3.25 6.95 11.70
CA LEU A 60 3.32 5.50 11.53
C LEU A 60 4.75 5.03 11.27
N PRO A 61 5.18 3.91 11.88
CA PRO A 61 6.49 3.33 11.58
C PRO A 61 6.52 2.73 10.18
N ILE A 62 7.72 2.60 9.61
CA ILE A 62 7.92 1.81 8.40
C ILE A 62 7.73 0.33 8.74
N TYR A 63 6.94 -0.38 7.93
CA TYR A 63 6.74 -1.81 8.07
C TYR A 63 8.07 -2.53 7.83
N THR A 64 8.46 -3.35 8.81
CA THR A 64 9.60 -4.25 8.69
C THR A 64 9.08 -5.68 8.77
N PRO A 65 9.34 -6.54 7.78
CA PRO A 65 8.97 -7.95 7.84
C PRO A 65 9.59 -8.61 9.08
N GLU A 66 8.77 -9.24 9.91
CA GLU A 66 9.26 -10.04 11.04
C GLU A 66 9.50 -11.48 10.57
N LEU A 67 10.76 -11.93 10.60
CA LEU A 67 11.20 -13.26 10.11
C LEU A 67 10.57 -14.47 10.83
N LYS A 68 9.82 -14.26 11.92
CA LYS A 68 9.22 -15.34 12.75
C LYS A 68 7.72 -15.17 13.02
N GLY A 69 7.06 -14.22 12.36
CA GLY A 69 5.62 -13.98 12.56
C GLY A 69 4.72 -14.82 11.66
N GLU A 70 3.44 -14.96 12.03
CA GLU A 70 2.38 -15.53 11.16
C GLU A 70 2.03 -14.60 9.97
N ARG A 71 2.66 -13.42 9.90
CA ARG A 71 2.40 -12.41 8.88
C ARG A 71 2.90 -12.90 7.53
N LEU A 72 2.08 -12.68 6.49
CA LEU A 72 2.53 -12.89 5.13
C LEU A 72 3.67 -11.90 4.82
N GLU A 73 4.81 -12.42 4.41
CA GLU A 73 5.89 -11.60 3.88
C GLU A 73 5.49 -11.12 2.49
N ILE A 74 5.23 -9.81 2.38
CA ILE A 74 4.81 -9.20 1.13
C ILE A 74 5.98 -8.39 0.59
N VAL A 75 6.49 -8.82 -0.55
CA VAL A 75 7.44 -8.03 -1.33
C VAL A 75 6.65 -6.91 -2.03
N PHE A 76 6.92 -5.67 -1.61
CA PHE A 76 6.28 -4.51 -2.20
C PHE A 76 7.07 -3.98 -3.39
N ASP A 77 6.89 -4.66 -4.53
CA ASP A 77 7.50 -4.31 -5.81
C ASP A 77 6.47 -3.67 -6.77
N GLU A 78 6.92 -3.36 -7.99
CA GLU A 78 6.05 -2.78 -9.04
C GLU A 78 4.85 -3.66 -9.41
N ARG A 79 4.96 -4.98 -9.28
CA ARG A 79 3.84 -5.89 -9.58
C ARG A 79 2.78 -5.76 -8.49
N THR A 80 3.21 -5.78 -7.22
CA THR A 80 2.32 -5.58 -6.07
C THR A 80 1.70 -4.17 -6.09
N ALA A 81 2.47 -3.14 -6.44
CA ALA A 81 1.99 -1.77 -6.61
C ALA A 81 0.86 -1.66 -7.66
N ARG A 82 1.04 -2.28 -8.84
CA ARG A 82 -0.01 -2.31 -9.87
C ARG A 82 -1.27 -3.05 -9.41
N ALA A 83 -1.12 -4.15 -8.67
CA ALA A 83 -2.26 -4.89 -8.14
C ALA A 83 -3.04 -4.05 -7.12
N ILE A 84 -2.34 -3.40 -6.19
CA ILE A 84 -2.92 -2.48 -5.22
C ILE A 84 -3.66 -1.33 -5.93
N GLY A 85 -3.02 -0.73 -6.93
CA GLY A 85 -3.60 0.37 -7.70
C GLY A 85 -4.94 0.03 -8.34
N LYS A 86 -5.04 -1.15 -8.96
CA LYS A 86 -6.31 -1.64 -9.54
C LYS A 86 -7.41 -1.80 -8.49
N GLU A 87 -7.09 -2.31 -7.31
CA GLU A 87 -8.08 -2.43 -6.24
C GLU A 87 -8.47 -1.07 -5.65
N ILE A 88 -7.57 -0.07 -5.69
CA ILE A 88 -7.91 1.31 -5.34
C ILE A 88 -8.91 1.87 -6.36
N GLU A 89 -8.66 1.71 -7.66
CA GLU A 89 -9.57 2.17 -8.74
C GLU A 89 -11.00 1.67 -8.54
N HIS A 90 -11.17 0.39 -8.21
CA HIS A 90 -12.50 -0.19 -7.93
C HIS A 90 -13.26 0.46 -6.75
N ILE A 91 -12.58 1.19 -5.88
CA ILE A 91 -13.19 1.86 -4.71
C ILE A 91 -13.45 3.34 -4.99
N ILE A 92 -12.59 3.99 -5.77
CA ILE A 92 -12.62 5.44 -5.95
C ILE A 92 -13.36 5.89 -7.23
N ASP A 93 -13.61 4.97 -8.16
CA ASP A 93 -14.48 5.21 -9.33
C ASP A 93 -15.98 5.23 -8.96
#